data_AF-A0A1G1VFR7-F1
#
_entry.id   AF-A0A1G1VFR7-F1
#
_cell.length_a   1.000
_cell.length_b   1.000
_cell.length_c   1.000
_cell.angle_alpha   90.00
_cell.angle_beta   90.00
_cell.angle_gamma   90.00
#
_symmetry.space_group_name_H-M   'P 1'
#
loop_
_entity.id
_entity.type
_entity.pdbx_description
1 polymer ?
#
loop_
_entity_poly.entity_id
_entity_poly.type
_entity_poly.pdbx_seq_one_letter_code
_entity_poly.pdbx_strand_id
1 'polypeptide(L)'
;MSILDILFPKKCVGCGRAEANICPKCAKTARLAFPQVCPACERASIGGVTHKRCVKSGLPDGLISIWAYERLIRNVVKKLKYRFVYEIAEELGILASNELNKVIAEGWIPKNDKIVMVPVPLHWTRENWRGFNHSREVAKIIGEQLGWRVVDLLTRVKKTRSQVGLGEKDRQKNMEGVFSLSLPLCQGFAGQASLRCGNDWTIILFDDVWTTGSTMKEAIKVLKQAGFKEIWCLTLAR
;
A
#
# COMPACT_ATOMS: atom_id res chain seq x y z
N MET A 1 -19.76 -3.21 -23.34
CA MET A 1 -18.83 -2.74 -24.39
C MET A 1 -19.34 -1.41 -24.89
N SER A 2 -18.60 -0.34 -24.63
CA SER A 2 -18.86 0.98 -25.18
C SER A 2 -18.25 1.12 -26.59
N ILE A 3 -18.70 2.08 -27.39
CA ILE A 3 -18.07 2.43 -28.68
C ILE A 3 -16.58 2.81 -28.49
N LEU A 4 -16.22 3.37 -27.34
CA LEU A 4 -14.84 3.70 -27.00
C LEU A 4 -13.97 2.45 -26.82
N ASP A 5 -14.52 1.34 -26.32
CA ASP A 5 -13.77 0.07 -26.18
C ASP A 5 -13.41 -0.56 -27.53
N ILE A 6 -14.19 -0.26 -28.58
CA ILE A 6 -13.96 -0.74 -29.96
C ILE A 6 -12.87 0.10 -30.63
N LEU A 7 -12.90 1.41 -30.43
CA LEU A 7 -11.92 2.35 -31.02
C LEU A 7 -10.59 2.37 -30.25
N PHE A 8 -10.62 2.12 -28.93
CA PHE A 8 -9.46 2.13 -28.03
C PHE A 8 -9.45 0.87 -27.14
N PRO A 9 -9.20 -0.32 -27.72
CA PRO A 9 -9.26 -1.56 -26.95
C PRO A 9 -8.18 -1.61 -25.88
N LYS A 10 -8.56 -2.09 -24.69
CA LYS A 10 -7.66 -2.31 -23.55
C LYS A 10 -6.57 -3.29 -23.94
N LYS A 11 -5.30 -2.88 -23.85
CA LYS A 11 -4.15 -3.71 -24.19
C LYS A 11 -3.38 -4.12 -22.95
N CYS A 12 -3.10 -5.41 -22.83
CA CYS A 12 -2.38 -5.94 -21.69
C CYS A 12 -1.00 -5.30 -21.56
N VAL A 13 -0.68 -4.80 -20.36
CA VAL A 13 0.61 -4.16 -20.06
C VAL A 13 1.80 -5.12 -20.21
N GLY A 14 1.55 -6.43 -20.10
CA GLY A 14 2.57 -7.47 -20.27
C GLY A 14 2.79 -7.89 -21.73
N CYS A 15 1.73 -8.34 -22.40
CA CYS A 15 1.83 -8.95 -23.74
C CYS A 15 1.25 -8.11 -24.88
N GLY A 16 0.59 -6.99 -24.60
CA GLY A 16 0.00 -6.10 -25.62
C GLY A 16 -1.30 -6.60 -26.25
N ARG A 17 -1.78 -7.81 -25.91
CA ARG A 17 -3.05 -8.33 -26.43
C ARG A 17 -4.25 -7.53 -25.95
N ALA A 18 -5.22 -7.35 -26.84
CA ALA A 18 -6.44 -6.58 -26.63
C ALA A 18 -7.52 -7.39 -25.88
N GLU A 19 -7.26 -7.78 -24.62
CA GLU A 19 -8.15 -8.66 -23.84
C GLU A 19 -8.49 -8.10 -22.45
N ALA A 20 -7.51 -7.51 -21.78
CA ALA A 20 -7.60 -6.87 -20.47
C ALA A 20 -6.38 -5.99 -20.28
N ASN A 21 -6.33 -5.16 -19.24
CA ASN A 21 -5.11 -4.43 -18.93
C ASN A 21 -4.02 -5.36 -18.33
N ILE A 22 -4.41 -6.40 -17.61
CA ILE A 22 -3.54 -7.45 -17.07
C ILE A 22 -4.23 -8.79 -17.37
N CYS A 23 -3.83 -9.45 -18.45
CA CYS A 23 -4.46 -10.70 -18.81
C CYS A 23 -4.07 -11.84 -17.86
N PRO A 24 -4.92 -12.89 -17.71
CA PRO A 24 -4.65 -14.00 -16.80
C PRO A 24 -3.31 -14.70 -17.06
N LYS A 25 -2.88 -14.80 -18.33
CA LYS A 25 -1.58 -15.40 -18.68
C LYS A 25 -0.42 -14.57 -18.14
N CYS A 26 -0.48 -13.24 -18.27
CA CYS A 26 0.54 -12.35 -17.72
C CYS A 26 0.47 -12.26 -16.19
N ALA A 27 -0.74 -12.25 -15.60
CA ALA A 27 -0.89 -12.26 -14.15
C ALA A 27 -0.18 -13.47 -13.51
N LYS A 28 -0.30 -14.66 -14.13
CA LYS A 28 0.39 -15.89 -13.67
C LYS A 28 1.92 -15.84 -13.78
N THR A 29 2.50 -14.95 -14.59
CA THR A 29 3.96 -14.79 -14.67
C THR A 29 4.50 -13.74 -13.71
N ALA A 30 3.64 -13.05 -12.96
CA ALA A 30 4.05 -12.12 -11.92
C ALA A 30 4.70 -12.91 -10.77
N ARG A 31 6.01 -12.75 -10.61
CA ARG A 31 6.78 -13.40 -9.55
C ARG A 31 6.35 -12.85 -8.19
N LEU A 32 6.04 -13.73 -7.24
CA LEU A 32 5.75 -13.33 -5.86
C LEU A 32 7.02 -12.81 -5.16
N ALA A 33 6.88 -11.87 -4.23
CA ALA A 33 8.00 -11.33 -3.44
C ALA A 33 8.41 -12.26 -2.28
N PHE A 34 8.62 -13.54 -2.58
CA PHE A 34 9.00 -14.57 -1.61
C PHE A 34 10.50 -14.90 -1.69
N PRO A 35 11.20 -15.15 -0.57
CA PRO A 35 10.72 -15.08 0.82
C PRO A 35 10.39 -13.64 1.23
N GLN A 36 9.43 -13.45 2.14
CA GLN A 36 9.19 -12.14 2.76
C GLN A 36 10.42 -11.69 3.56
N VAL A 37 10.54 -10.40 3.84
CA VAL A 37 11.72 -9.82 4.50
C VAL A 37 11.35 -8.99 5.71
N CYS A 38 12.26 -8.90 6.67
CA CYS A 38 12.13 -7.98 7.78
C CYS A 38 12.25 -6.52 7.28
N PRO A 39 11.29 -5.63 7.57
CA PRO A 39 11.31 -4.23 7.09
C PRO A 39 12.42 -3.36 7.68
N ALA A 40 13.13 -3.88 8.68
CA ALA A 40 14.22 -3.20 9.36
C ALA A 40 15.61 -3.57 8.84
N CYS A 41 15.87 -4.86 8.62
CA CYS A 41 17.19 -5.36 8.22
C CYS A 41 17.21 -6.04 6.84
N GLU A 42 16.06 -6.13 6.18
CA GLU A 42 15.86 -6.65 4.81
C GLU A 42 16.27 -8.11 4.59
N ARG A 43 16.63 -8.82 5.66
CA ARG A 43 16.87 -10.27 5.62
C ARG A 43 15.54 -11.01 5.60
N ALA A 44 15.57 -12.21 5.01
CA ALA A 44 14.41 -13.10 4.97
C ALA A 44 13.76 -13.24 6.36
N SER A 45 12.43 -13.16 6.39
CA SER A 45 11.63 -13.29 7.60
C SER A 45 10.36 -14.07 7.29
N ILE A 46 10.02 -15.00 8.18
CA ILE A 46 8.80 -15.80 8.08
C ILE A 46 7.60 -14.87 8.26
N GLY A 47 6.68 -14.89 7.29
CA GLY A 47 5.53 -13.99 7.26
C GLY A 47 5.89 -12.50 7.24
N GLY A 48 7.13 -12.13 6.93
CA GLY A 48 7.55 -10.73 6.87
C GLY A 48 7.61 -10.02 8.23
N VAL A 49 7.54 -10.78 9.34
CA VAL A 49 7.58 -10.24 10.70
C VAL A 49 8.88 -9.49 10.96
N THR A 50 8.83 -8.38 11.69
CA THR A 50 10.04 -7.70 12.15
C THR A 50 10.78 -8.58 13.15
N HIS A 51 12.03 -8.92 12.85
CA HIS A 51 12.87 -9.71 13.75
C HIS A 51 12.92 -9.10 15.16
N LYS A 52 12.90 -9.94 16.21
CA LYS A 52 12.97 -9.52 17.62
C LYS A 52 14.10 -8.52 17.89
N ARG A 53 15.31 -8.78 17.37
CA ARG A 53 16.48 -7.88 17.49
C ARG A 53 16.35 -6.56 16.74
N CYS A 54 15.43 -6.48 15.79
CA CYS A 54 15.20 -5.33 14.94
C CYS A 54 14.04 -4.47 15.40
N VAL A 55 13.22 -4.94 16.35
CA VAL A 55 12.09 -4.18 16.90
C VAL A 55 12.63 -2.91 17.56
N LYS A 56 12.16 -1.76 17.06
CA LYS A 56 12.47 -0.42 17.60
C LYS A 56 11.25 0.47 17.46
N SER A 57 11.18 1.52 18.29
CA SER A 57 10.17 2.57 18.13
C SER A 57 10.28 3.19 16.72
N GLY A 58 9.16 3.24 16.00
CA GLY A 58 9.08 3.76 14.63
C GLY A 58 9.29 2.74 13.50
N LEU A 59 9.38 1.44 13.80
CA LEU A 59 9.36 0.38 12.80
C LEU A 59 8.01 -0.36 12.81
N PRO A 60 7.56 -0.89 11.65
CA PRO A 60 6.36 -1.73 11.60
C PRO A 60 6.61 -3.09 12.27
N ASP A 61 5.54 -3.74 12.65
CA ASP A 61 5.52 -5.08 13.24
C ASP A 61 5.75 -6.17 12.17
N GLY A 62 5.43 -5.88 10.91
CA GLY A 62 5.79 -6.70 9.76
C GLY A 62 5.60 -6.01 8.41
N LEU A 63 6.06 -6.65 7.35
CA LEU A 63 5.93 -6.21 5.96
C LEU A 63 5.53 -7.38 5.07
N ILE A 64 4.41 -7.22 4.37
CA ILE A 64 4.02 -8.08 3.26
C ILE A 64 4.19 -7.30 1.95
N SER A 65 4.94 -7.88 1.03
CA SER A 65 4.95 -7.45 -0.38
C SER A 65 4.40 -8.58 -1.23
N ILE A 66 3.50 -8.27 -2.17
CA ILE A 66 2.83 -9.32 -2.95
C ILE A 66 3.77 -9.82 -4.05
N TRP A 67 4.28 -8.93 -4.90
CA TRP A 67 5.08 -9.30 -6.06
C TRP A 67 6.49 -8.71 -6.07
N ALA A 68 7.41 -9.36 -6.76
CA ALA A 68 8.70 -8.78 -7.07
C ALA A 68 8.51 -7.58 -8.03
N TYR A 69 9.25 -6.49 -7.81
CA TYR A 69 9.17 -5.26 -8.61
C TYR A 69 9.89 -5.37 -9.97
N GLU A 70 9.38 -6.27 -10.81
CA GLU A 70 9.97 -6.68 -12.08
C GLU A 70 8.96 -6.63 -13.22
N ARG A 71 9.48 -6.51 -14.46
CA ARG A 71 8.75 -6.64 -15.73
C ARG A 71 7.30 -6.10 -15.68
N LEU A 72 6.33 -7.00 -15.58
CA LEU A 72 4.89 -6.69 -15.57
C LEU A 72 4.51 -5.73 -14.45
N ILE A 73 4.84 -6.05 -13.21
CA ILE A 73 4.42 -5.28 -12.03
C ILE A 73 5.05 -3.89 -12.06
N ARG A 74 6.33 -3.80 -12.44
CA ARG A 74 7.00 -2.51 -12.66
C ARG A 74 6.28 -1.65 -13.70
N ASN A 75 5.84 -2.25 -14.81
CA ASN A 75 5.14 -1.53 -15.87
C ASN A 75 3.73 -1.13 -15.46
N VAL A 76 3.01 -1.99 -14.74
CA VAL A 76 1.69 -1.71 -14.18
C VAL A 76 1.76 -0.55 -13.19
N VAL A 77 2.66 -0.60 -12.20
CA VAL A 77 2.86 0.47 -11.22
C VAL A 77 3.28 1.79 -11.88
N LYS A 78 4.07 1.74 -12.97
CA LYS A 78 4.39 2.95 -13.75
C LYS A 78 3.17 3.50 -14.48
N LYS A 79 2.32 2.63 -15.04
CA LYS A 79 1.10 3.04 -15.75
C LYS A 79 0.04 3.61 -14.79
N LEU A 80 -0.04 3.07 -13.57
CA LEU A 80 -0.78 3.63 -12.44
C LEU A 80 -0.26 5.01 -11.96
N LYS A 81 0.52 5.75 -12.75
CA LYS A 81 0.91 7.13 -12.44
C LYS A 81 0.30 8.14 -13.41
N TYR A 82 -0.39 7.66 -14.45
CA TYR A 82 -1.00 8.47 -15.49
C TYR A 82 -2.52 8.49 -15.32
N ARG A 83 -3.18 9.53 -15.83
CA ARG A 83 -4.64 9.71 -15.70
C ARG A 83 -5.41 8.60 -16.44
N PHE A 84 -6.60 8.25 -15.92
CA PHE A 84 -7.61 7.34 -16.50
C PHE A 84 -7.41 5.83 -16.36
N VAL A 85 -6.72 5.38 -15.31
CA VAL A 85 -6.35 3.97 -15.18
C VAL A 85 -7.09 3.25 -14.02
N TYR A 86 -8.33 3.65 -13.74
CA TYR A 86 -9.18 3.00 -12.72
C TYR A 86 -9.32 1.50 -12.94
N GLU A 87 -9.47 1.08 -14.19
CA GLU A 87 -9.64 -0.32 -14.55
C GLU A 87 -8.39 -1.16 -14.25
N ILE A 88 -7.17 -0.59 -14.37
CA ILE A 88 -5.95 -1.29 -13.95
C ILE A 88 -5.87 -1.37 -12.44
N ALA A 89 -6.32 -0.33 -11.73
CA ALA A 89 -6.35 -0.36 -10.27
C ALA A 89 -7.33 -1.44 -9.75
N GLU A 90 -8.48 -1.59 -10.41
CA GLU A 90 -9.46 -2.65 -10.14
C GLU A 90 -8.87 -4.04 -10.43
N GLU A 91 -8.38 -4.28 -11.65
CA GLU A 91 -7.78 -5.57 -12.02
C GLU A 91 -6.61 -5.93 -11.09
N LEU A 92 -5.74 -4.98 -10.78
CA LEU A 92 -4.61 -5.19 -9.87
C LEU A 92 -5.05 -5.43 -8.43
N GLY A 93 -6.08 -4.72 -7.96
CA GLY A 93 -6.65 -4.89 -6.64
C GLY A 93 -7.23 -6.29 -6.45
N ILE A 94 -7.98 -6.79 -7.43
CA ILE A 94 -8.53 -8.17 -7.41
C ILE A 94 -7.40 -9.20 -7.39
N LEU A 95 -6.38 -9.04 -8.23
CA LEU A 95 -5.21 -9.92 -8.24
C LEU A 95 -4.47 -9.88 -6.89
N ALA A 96 -4.34 -8.69 -6.28
CA ALA A 96 -3.68 -8.51 -5.00
C ALA A 96 -4.46 -9.21 -3.88
N SER A 97 -5.78 -9.06 -3.84
CA SER A 97 -6.65 -9.71 -2.87
C SER A 97 -6.57 -11.23 -2.94
N ASN A 98 -6.50 -11.80 -4.15
CA ASN A 98 -6.35 -13.25 -4.34
C ASN A 98 -5.03 -13.78 -3.75
N GLU A 99 -3.93 -13.06 -3.95
CA GLU A 99 -2.65 -13.44 -3.34
C GLU A 99 -2.65 -13.20 -1.82
N LEU A 100 -3.28 -12.12 -1.35
CA LEU A 100 -3.39 -11.82 0.09
C LEU A 100 -4.25 -12.84 0.84
N ASN A 101 -5.31 -13.37 0.23
CA ASN A 101 -6.09 -14.45 0.84
C ASN A 101 -5.23 -15.67 1.18
N LYS A 102 -4.22 -15.98 0.35
CA LYS A 102 -3.27 -17.07 0.63
C LYS A 102 -2.37 -16.72 1.82
N VAL A 103 -1.83 -15.49 1.84
CA VAL A 103 -1.01 -14.97 2.95
C VAL A 103 -1.78 -14.96 4.28
N ILE A 104 -3.06 -14.59 4.25
CA ILE A 104 -3.96 -14.59 5.41
C ILE A 104 -4.25 -16.03 5.87
N ALA A 105 -4.48 -16.95 4.93
CA ALA A 105 -4.71 -18.37 5.23
C ALA A 105 -3.48 -19.02 5.88
N GLU A 106 -2.27 -18.58 5.53
CA GLU A 106 -1.02 -19.00 6.17
C GLU A 106 -0.77 -18.35 7.55
N GLY A 107 -1.65 -17.45 7.99
CA GLY A 107 -1.58 -16.80 9.31
C GLY A 107 -0.49 -15.74 9.43
N TRP A 108 0.03 -15.23 8.30
CA TRP A 108 1.10 -14.22 8.32
C TRP A 108 0.59 -12.82 8.64
N ILE A 109 -0.69 -12.54 8.39
CA ILE A 109 -1.37 -11.34 8.85
C ILE A 109 -2.31 -11.74 9.99
N PRO A 110 -2.31 -11.03 11.13
CA PRO A 110 -3.23 -11.29 12.23
C PRO A 110 -4.67 -11.26 11.74
N LYS A 111 -5.42 -12.34 11.98
CA LYS A 111 -6.85 -12.40 11.69
C LYS A 111 -7.62 -11.92 12.91
N ASN A 112 -8.14 -10.70 12.87
CA ASN A 112 -9.04 -10.18 13.88
C ASN A 112 -10.09 -9.26 13.26
N ASP A 113 -11.17 -9.00 13.99
CA ASP A 113 -12.27 -8.13 13.53
C ASP A 113 -11.91 -6.63 13.61
N LYS A 114 -10.68 -6.32 14.04
CA LYS A 114 -10.16 -4.98 14.28
C LYS A 114 -9.04 -4.63 13.29
N ILE A 115 -9.18 -5.04 12.03
CA ILE A 115 -8.26 -4.65 10.95
C ILE A 115 -8.77 -3.39 10.27
N VAL A 116 -7.88 -2.41 10.09
CA VAL A 116 -8.14 -1.23 9.26
C VAL A 116 -6.97 -1.00 8.31
N MET A 117 -7.27 -0.83 7.03
CA MET A 117 -6.29 -0.47 6.03
C MET A 117 -6.20 1.05 5.91
N VAL A 118 -4.98 1.57 5.93
CA VAL A 118 -4.68 2.99 5.83
C VAL A 118 -3.81 3.21 4.59
N PRO A 119 -4.33 3.79 3.50
CA PRO A 119 -3.50 4.13 2.36
C PRO A 119 -2.54 5.27 2.72
N VAL A 120 -1.28 5.17 2.31
CA VAL A 120 -0.30 6.25 2.48
C VAL A 120 -0.72 7.44 1.59
N PRO A 121 -0.86 8.65 2.15
CA PRO A 121 -1.30 9.79 1.36
C PRO A 121 -0.16 10.30 0.46
N LEU A 122 -0.51 10.58 -0.80
CA LEU A 122 0.36 11.33 -1.69
C LEU A 122 0.40 12.80 -1.26
N HIS A 123 1.41 13.54 -1.72
CA HIS A 123 1.42 14.99 -1.53
C HIS A 123 0.35 15.62 -2.43
N TRP A 124 -0.41 16.59 -1.93
CA TRP A 124 -1.53 17.21 -2.65
C TRP A 124 -1.15 17.75 -4.05
N THR A 125 0.08 18.23 -4.25
CA THR A 125 0.55 18.64 -5.60
C THR A 125 0.74 17.46 -6.56
N ARG A 126 1.08 16.27 -6.06
CA ARG A 126 1.15 15.04 -6.86
C ARG A 126 -0.24 14.46 -7.11
N GLU A 127 -1.14 14.61 -6.14
CA GLU A 127 -2.55 14.22 -6.27
C GLU A 127 -3.25 15.09 -7.32
N ASN A 128 -3.09 16.42 -7.29
CA ASN A 128 -3.63 17.32 -8.31
C ASN A 128 -3.05 17.08 -9.71
N TRP A 129 -1.75 16.75 -9.81
CA TRP A 129 -1.12 16.45 -11.11
C TRP A 129 -1.56 15.10 -11.68
N ARG A 130 -1.77 14.09 -10.82
CA ARG A 130 -2.20 12.74 -11.21
C ARG A 130 -3.72 12.56 -11.26
N GLY A 131 -4.49 13.49 -10.70
CA GLY A 131 -5.95 13.45 -10.59
C GLY A 131 -6.50 12.64 -9.41
N PHE A 132 -5.79 11.63 -8.89
CA PHE A 132 -6.22 10.76 -7.78
C PHE A 132 -5.07 10.02 -7.09
N ASN A 133 -5.26 9.60 -5.83
CA ASN A 133 -4.33 8.72 -5.12
C ASN A 133 -4.54 7.25 -5.53
N HIS A 134 -3.69 6.77 -6.44
CA HIS A 134 -3.81 5.42 -7.00
C HIS A 134 -3.66 4.32 -5.95
N SER A 135 -2.79 4.52 -4.95
CA SER A 135 -2.66 3.60 -3.81
C SER A 135 -3.98 3.51 -3.03
N ARG A 136 -4.74 4.60 -2.92
CA ARG A 136 -6.06 4.60 -2.27
C ARG A 136 -7.10 3.81 -3.05
N GLU A 137 -7.14 3.95 -4.38
CA GLU A 137 -8.11 3.21 -5.20
C GLU A 137 -7.85 1.70 -5.16
N VAL A 138 -6.59 1.27 -5.25
CA VAL A 138 -6.24 -0.14 -5.06
C VAL A 138 -6.56 -0.61 -3.64
N ALA A 139 -6.27 0.21 -2.61
CA ALA A 139 -6.61 -0.11 -1.22
C ALA A 139 -8.11 -0.33 -1.01
N LYS A 140 -8.97 0.47 -1.64
CA LYS A 140 -10.44 0.29 -1.59
C LYS A 140 -10.86 -1.06 -2.14
N ILE A 141 -10.36 -1.42 -3.33
CA ILE A 141 -10.66 -2.72 -3.96
C ILE A 141 -10.20 -3.86 -3.05
N ILE A 142 -8.99 -3.76 -2.49
CA ILE A 142 -8.49 -4.79 -1.56
C ILE A 142 -9.35 -4.86 -0.29
N GLY A 143 -9.70 -3.71 0.29
CA GLY A 143 -10.55 -3.63 1.47
C GLY A 143 -11.93 -4.24 1.26
N GLU A 144 -12.57 -3.96 0.12
CA GLU A 144 -13.84 -4.57 -0.25
C GLU A 144 -13.74 -6.09 -0.39
N GLN A 145 -12.72 -6.59 -1.09
CA GLN A 145 -12.52 -8.03 -1.32
C GLN A 145 -12.17 -8.80 -0.03
N LEU A 146 -11.46 -8.17 0.91
CA LEU A 146 -11.03 -8.78 2.17
C LEU A 146 -11.95 -8.45 3.35
N GLY A 147 -12.98 -7.63 3.16
CA GLY A 147 -13.83 -7.14 4.24
C GLY A 147 -13.13 -6.21 5.24
N TRP A 148 -12.02 -5.57 4.83
CA TRP A 148 -11.27 -4.63 5.68
C TRP A 148 -11.77 -3.21 5.49
N ARG A 149 -11.96 -2.49 6.60
CA ARG A 149 -12.29 -1.06 6.54
C ARG A 149 -11.10 -0.28 5.99
N VAL A 150 -11.34 0.61 5.03
CA VAL A 150 -10.30 1.50 4.46
C VAL A 150 -10.53 2.91 4.97
N VAL A 151 -9.51 3.52 5.59
CA VAL A 151 -9.63 4.83 6.23
C VAL A 151 -8.42 5.71 5.95
N ASP A 152 -8.68 6.95 5.52
CA ASP A 152 -7.66 7.98 5.32
C ASP A 152 -7.24 8.60 6.68
N LEU A 153 -6.53 7.82 7.52
CA LEU A 153 -6.08 8.24 8.86
C LEU A 153 -4.92 9.23 8.84
N LEU A 154 -4.22 9.34 7.71
CA LEU A 154 -3.05 10.21 7.57
C LEU A 154 -3.33 11.30 6.54
N THR A 155 -2.83 12.49 6.83
CA THR A 155 -2.76 13.60 5.88
C THR A 155 -1.30 13.98 5.67
N ARG A 156 -0.94 14.37 4.44
CA ARG A 156 0.42 14.80 4.12
C ARG A 156 0.53 16.32 4.15
N VAL A 157 1.20 16.85 5.16
CA VAL A 157 1.24 18.29 5.47
C VAL A 157 2.39 19.06 4.81
N LYS A 158 3.45 18.37 4.36
CA LYS A 158 4.62 19.04 3.74
C LYS A 158 4.90 18.57 2.31
N LYS A 159 5.27 19.53 1.45
CA LYS A 159 5.79 19.28 0.09
C LYS A 159 7.22 18.80 0.14
N THR A 160 7.42 17.49 -0.03
CA THR A 160 8.76 16.90 -0.10
C THR A 160 9.29 16.96 -1.53
N ARG A 161 10.59 17.21 -1.70
CA ARG A 161 11.24 17.11 -3.02
C ARG A 161 11.18 15.67 -3.57
N SER A 162 11.28 15.52 -4.89
CA SER A 162 11.36 14.19 -5.52
C SER A 162 12.49 13.38 -4.91
N GLN A 163 12.22 12.12 -4.54
CA GLN A 163 13.24 11.21 -3.98
C GLN A 163 14.19 10.66 -5.06
N VAL A 164 13.90 10.88 -6.34
CA VAL A 164 14.77 10.52 -7.47
C VAL A 164 16.04 11.36 -7.37
N GLY A 165 17.19 10.72 -7.16
CA GLY A 165 18.49 11.37 -7.01
C GLY A 165 18.93 11.70 -5.59
N LEU A 166 18.10 11.46 -4.55
CA LEU A 166 18.49 11.68 -3.15
C LEU A 166 19.16 10.43 -2.55
N GLY A 167 20.22 10.64 -1.76
CA GLY A 167 20.85 9.61 -0.93
C GLY A 167 19.98 9.17 0.24
N GLU A 168 20.29 8.03 0.87
CA GLU A 168 19.45 7.41 1.90
C GLU A 168 19.19 8.31 3.12
N LYS A 169 20.21 9.01 3.63
CA LYS A 169 20.07 9.96 4.75
C LYS A 169 19.23 11.18 4.38
N ASP A 170 19.37 11.69 3.15
CA ASP A 170 18.57 12.81 2.65
C ASP A 170 17.12 12.42 2.42
N ARG A 171 16.86 11.16 2.03
CA ARG A 171 15.51 10.60 1.97
C ARG A 171 14.86 10.55 3.34
N GLN A 172 15.60 10.15 4.39
CA GLN A 172 15.07 10.12 5.75
C GLN A 172 14.72 11.53 6.26
N LYS A 173 15.63 12.50 6.13
CA LYS A 173 15.38 13.90 6.53
C LYS A 173 14.24 14.56 5.75
N ASN A 174 14.16 14.31 4.44
CA ASN A 174 13.09 14.85 3.58
C ASN A 174 11.70 14.29 3.93
N MET A 175 11.61 13.20 4.72
CA MET A 175 10.34 12.64 5.19
C MET A 175 9.92 13.13 6.58
N GLU A 176 10.77 13.79 7.37
CA GLU A 176 10.44 14.15 8.76
C GLU A 176 9.27 15.15 8.89
N GLY A 177 8.25 14.78 9.68
CA GLY A 177 7.07 15.60 9.95
C GLY A 177 6.22 15.86 8.70
N VAL A 178 6.25 14.94 7.74
CA VAL A 178 5.52 15.03 6.47
C VAL A 178 4.07 14.57 6.61
N PHE A 179 3.78 13.73 7.61
CA PHE A 179 2.43 13.23 7.87
C PHE A 179 1.88 13.77 9.20
N SER A 180 0.56 13.92 9.27
CA SER A 180 -0.20 14.17 10.50
C SER A 180 -1.45 13.29 10.53
N LEU A 181 -2.04 13.09 11.71
CA LEU A 181 -3.33 12.40 11.82
C LEU A 181 -4.45 13.25 11.23
N SER A 182 -5.37 12.60 10.52
CA SER A 182 -6.64 13.20 10.14
C SER A 182 -7.56 13.28 11.37
N LEU A 183 -7.52 14.42 12.06
CA LEU A 183 -8.26 14.69 13.31
C LEU A 183 -9.77 14.35 13.28
N PRO A 184 -10.53 14.52 12.18
CA PRO A 184 -11.96 14.20 12.16
C PRO A 184 -12.31 12.73 12.39
N LEU A 185 -11.36 11.81 12.21
CA LEU A 185 -11.57 10.36 12.37
C LEU A 185 -11.15 9.85 13.76
N CYS A 186 -10.27 10.58 14.44
CA CYS A 186 -9.77 10.25 15.78
C CYS A 186 -10.65 10.84 16.90
N GLN A 187 -11.41 11.90 16.63
CA GLN A 187 -12.46 12.41 17.52
C GLN A 187 -13.79 11.80 17.10
N GLY A 188 -14.32 10.89 17.91
CA GLY A 188 -15.49 10.08 17.58
C GLY A 188 -16.69 10.90 17.10
N PHE A 189 -17.03 10.76 15.82
CA PHE A 189 -18.40 10.98 15.37
C PHE A 189 -19.25 9.81 15.84
N ALA A 190 -20.17 10.11 16.76
CA ALA A 190 -21.19 9.20 17.25
C ALA A 190 -21.95 8.60 16.05
N GLY A 191 -21.87 7.27 15.87
CA GLY A 191 -22.66 6.53 14.89
C GLY A 191 -21.90 5.47 14.09
N GLN A 192 -20.58 5.59 13.90
CA GLN A 192 -19.74 4.56 13.29
C GLN A 192 -18.46 4.41 14.10
N ALA A 193 -18.31 3.26 14.77
CA ALA A 193 -17.16 2.86 15.60
C ALA A 193 -15.95 3.81 15.46
N SER A 194 -15.88 4.78 16.38
CA SER A 194 -14.79 5.74 16.44
C SER A 194 -13.48 4.95 16.52
N LEU A 195 -12.57 5.15 15.57
CA LEU A 195 -11.19 4.65 15.65
C LEU A 195 -10.51 5.40 16.79
N ARG A 196 -10.82 5.02 18.04
CA ARG A 196 -10.21 5.60 19.23
C ARG A 196 -8.74 5.23 19.20
N CYS A 197 -7.90 6.24 19.11
CA CYS A 197 -6.49 6.17 19.43
C CYS A 197 -6.30 5.37 20.74
N GLY A 198 -5.59 4.24 20.68
CA GLY A 198 -5.32 3.37 21.85
C GLY A 198 -6.08 2.04 21.92
N ASN A 199 -6.98 1.73 20.98
CA ASN A 199 -7.64 0.41 20.89
C ASN A 199 -6.77 -0.66 20.19
N ASP A 200 -7.11 -1.94 20.36
CA ASP A 200 -6.48 -3.13 19.74
C ASP A 200 -6.68 -3.23 18.21
N TRP A 201 -6.61 -2.11 17.49
CA TRP A 201 -6.68 -2.14 16.03
C TRP A 201 -5.34 -2.56 15.44
N THR A 202 -5.39 -3.50 14.51
CA THR A 202 -4.28 -3.82 13.62
C THR A 202 -4.34 -2.89 12.42
N ILE A 203 -3.36 -2.00 12.30
CA ILE A 203 -3.25 -1.09 11.17
C ILE A 203 -2.51 -1.79 10.03
N ILE A 204 -3.11 -1.86 8.84
CA ILE A 204 -2.44 -2.24 7.60
C ILE A 204 -2.13 -0.97 6.81
N LEU A 205 -0.92 -0.45 6.94
CA LEU A 205 -0.47 0.70 6.15
C LEU A 205 -0.17 0.24 4.72
N PHE A 206 -0.81 0.84 3.72
CA PHE A 206 -0.75 0.40 2.32
C PHE A 206 -0.04 1.42 1.42
N ASP A 207 0.89 0.96 0.58
CA ASP A 207 1.48 1.75 -0.52
C ASP A 207 1.77 0.89 -1.76
N ASP A 208 2.15 1.51 -2.88
CA ASP A 208 2.41 0.80 -4.13
C ASP A 208 3.69 -0.06 -4.06
N VAL A 209 4.80 0.51 -3.59
CA VAL A 209 6.12 -0.13 -3.63
C VAL A 209 6.91 0.09 -2.35
N TRP A 210 7.42 -1.00 -1.78
CA TRP A 210 8.44 -0.96 -0.75
C TRP A 210 9.84 -0.88 -1.37
N THR A 211 10.48 0.29 -1.25
CA THR A 211 11.91 0.44 -1.57
C THR A 211 12.75 0.47 -0.29
N THR A 212 12.99 1.66 0.24
CA THR A 212 13.65 1.87 1.55
C THR A 212 12.67 1.83 2.73
N GLY A 213 11.37 1.88 2.41
CA GLY A 213 10.30 2.04 3.38
C GLY A 213 10.26 3.40 4.09
N SER A 214 11.10 4.36 3.70
CA SER A 214 11.21 5.67 4.39
C SER A 214 9.86 6.39 4.56
N THR A 215 9.05 6.42 3.50
CA THR A 215 7.70 7.01 3.54
C THR A 215 6.81 6.32 4.57
N MET A 216 6.72 5.00 4.54
CA MET A 216 5.88 4.24 5.46
C MET A 216 6.41 4.30 6.88
N LYS A 217 7.73 4.25 7.08
CA LYS A 217 8.38 4.39 8.40
C LYS A 217 8.03 5.72 9.05
N GLU A 218 7.96 6.81 8.29
CA GLU A 218 7.51 8.09 8.85
C GLU A 218 6.02 8.08 9.23
N ALA A 219 5.16 7.58 8.35
CA ALA A 219 3.74 7.42 8.64
C ALA A 219 3.51 6.58 9.91
N ILE A 220 4.30 5.51 10.10
CA ILE A 220 4.27 4.66 11.29
C ILE A 220 4.64 5.42 12.55
N LYS A 221 5.62 6.33 12.52
CA LYS A 221 5.95 7.15 13.71
C LYS A 221 4.73 7.95 14.18
N VAL A 222 4.01 8.58 13.24
CA VAL A 222 2.80 9.35 13.54
C VAL A 222 1.71 8.45 14.11
N LEU A 223 1.49 7.27 13.52
CA LEU A 223 0.50 6.31 14.00
C LEU A 223 0.87 5.72 15.38
N LYS A 224 2.13 5.38 15.65
CA LYS A 224 2.57 4.90 16.97
C LYS A 224 2.48 6.00 18.03
N GLN A 225 2.79 7.26 17.68
CA GLN A 225 2.57 8.42 18.56
C GLN A 225 1.08 8.64 18.87
N ALA A 226 0.20 8.28 17.94
CA ALA A 226 -1.25 8.25 18.16
C ALA A 226 -1.75 7.11 19.06
N GLY A 227 -0.86 6.20 19.49
CA GLY A 227 -1.19 5.06 20.34
C GLY A 227 -1.56 3.77 19.61
N PHE A 228 -1.44 3.69 18.28
CA PHE A 228 -1.60 2.41 17.56
C PHE A 228 -0.38 1.52 17.83
N LYS A 229 -0.63 0.30 18.34
CA LYS A 229 0.43 -0.61 18.78
C LYS A 229 0.91 -1.53 17.66
N GLU A 230 -0.03 -2.18 16.99
CA GLU A 230 0.23 -3.16 15.94
C GLU A 230 0.02 -2.54 14.56
N ILE A 231 1.11 -2.38 13.82
CA ILE A 231 1.12 -1.75 12.50
C ILE A 231 1.93 -2.59 11.53
N TRP A 232 1.26 -3.11 10.52
CA TRP A 232 1.85 -3.85 9.42
C TRP A 232 1.93 -2.98 8.16
N CYS A 233 2.97 -3.20 7.36
CA CYS A 233 3.07 -2.64 6.03
C CYS A 233 2.58 -3.66 5.00
N LEU A 234 1.77 -3.20 4.05
CA LEU A 234 1.37 -3.95 2.88
C LEU A 234 1.76 -3.15 1.63
N THR A 235 2.44 -3.79 0.68
CA THR A 235 2.75 -3.18 -0.62
C THR A 235 2.49 -4.13 -1.77
N LEU A 236 2.16 -3.57 -2.93
CA LEU A 236 1.98 -4.38 -4.14
C LEU A 236 3.31 -5.01 -4.55
N ALA A 237 4.43 -4.28 -4.39
CA ALA A 237 5.72 -4.79 -4.83
C ALA A 237 6.93 -4.35 -4.01
N ARG A 238 8.02 -5.12 -4.11
CA ARG A 238 9.37 -4.74 -3.65
C ARG A 238 10.46 -5.23 -4.59
#